data_AF-A0A1X7T6J7-F1
#
_entry.id   AF-A0A1X7T6J7-F1
#
_cell.length_a   1.000
_cell.length_b   1.000
_cell.length_c   1.000
_cell.angle_alpha   90.00
_cell.angle_beta   90.00
_cell.angle_gamma   90.00
#
_symmetry.space_group_name_H-M   'P 1'
#
loop_
_entity.id
_entity.type
_entity.pdbx_description
1 polymer ?
#
loop_
_entity_poly.entity_id
_entity_poly.type
_entity_poly.pdbx_seq_one_letter_code
_entity_poly.pdbx_strand_id
1 'polypeptide(L)'
;MQWKIRRVLAHSIHEIAQMLGSNRTVSDLLSVVNEYATKDLDDVKTGVLAHLSEFFEMLPSDIRKENFPSILNGILDTENEKNWRYRDSLAE
;
A
#
# COMPACT_ATOMS: atom_id res chain seq x y z
N MET A 1 12.32 -13.86 -7.08
CA MET A 1 13.22 -12.84 -7.64
C MET A 1 12.56 -11.46 -7.73
N GLN A 2 11.33 -11.34 -8.26
CA GLN A 2 10.68 -10.04 -8.52
C GLN A 2 10.14 -9.28 -7.29
N TRP A 3 9.85 -9.96 -6.17
CA TRP A 3 9.25 -9.30 -4.99
C TRP A 3 10.14 -8.21 -4.38
N LYS A 4 11.47 -8.31 -4.50
CA LYS A 4 12.39 -7.26 -4.02
C LYS A 4 12.20 -5.94 -4.78
N ILE A 5 11.89 -6.00 -6.08
CA ILE A 5 11.60 -4.82 -6.90
C ILE A 5 10.27 -4.22 -6.46
N ARG A 6 9.25 -5.06 -6.27
CA ARG A 6 7.94 -4.60 -5.78
C ARG A 6 8.01 -4.00 -4.38
N ARG A 7 8.86 -4.54 -3.50
CA ARG A 7 9.14 -3.96 -2.17
C ARG A 7 9.69 -2.54 -2.30
N VAL A 8 10.68 -2.34 -3.16
CA VAL A 8 11.25 -1.00 -3.40
C VAL A 8 10.19 -0.06 -3.96
N LEU A 9 9.41 -0.52 -4.95
CA LEU A 9 8.32 0.27 -5.53
C LEU A 9 7.24 0.62 -4.50
N ALA A 10 6.85 -0.30 -3.63
CA ALA A 10 5.88 -0.04 -2.58
C ALA A 10 6.33 1.10 -1.64
N HIS A 11 7.63 1.18 -1.35
CA HIS A 11 8.17 2.28 -0.54
C HIS A 11 8.22 3.61 -1.29
N SER A 12 8.28 3.63 -2.62
CA SER A 12 8.36 4.88 -3.40
C SER A 12 7.05 5.25 -4.12
N ILE A 13 6.00 4.44 -4.05
CA ILE A 13 4.79 4.64 -4.87
C ILE A 13 4.02 5.92 -4.52
N HIS A 14 4.10 6.35 -3.26
CA HIS A 14 3.53 7.61 -2.79
C HIS A 14 4.23 8.83 -3.41
N GLU A 15 5.56 8.78 -3.59
CA GLU A 15 6.31 9.84 -4.29
C GLU A 15 5.90 9.91 -5.77
N ILE A 16 5.73 8.75 -6.41
CA ILE A 16 5.25 8.68 -7.80
C ILE A 16 3.83 9.25 -7.89
N ALA A 17 2.95 8.92 -6.96
CA ALA A 17 1.60 9.47 -6.89
C ALA A 17 1.61 11.01 -6.80
N GLN A 18 2.45 11.56 -5.92
CA GLN A 18 2.62 13.01 -5.79
C GLN A 18 3.08 13.67 -7.10
N MET A 19 4.02 13.06 -7.82
CA MET A 19 4.50 13.55 -9.11
C MET A 19 3.43 13.50 -10.22
N LEU A 20 2.58 12.47 -10.21
CA LEU A 20 1.54 12.26 -11.23
C LEU A 20 0.28 13.09 -10.98
N GLY A 21 0.02 13.46 -9.73
CA GLY A 21 -1.22 14.12 -9.31
C GLY A 21 -2.40 13.15 -9.15
N SER A 22 -3.50 13.67 -8.59
CA SER A 22 -4.64 12.85 -8.14
C SER A 22 -5.30 12.01 -9.25
N ASN A 23 -5.59 12.61 -10.41
CA ASN A 23 -6.30 11.90 -11.50
C ASN A 23 -5.54 10.66 -12.00
N ARG A 24 -4.23 10.80 -12.23
CA ARG A 24 -3.37 9.70 -12.68
C ARG A 24 -3.08 8.70 -11.56
N THR A 25 -3.00 9.15 -10.32
CA THR A 25 -2.86 8.25 -9.17
C THR A 25 -4.05 7.28 -9.09
N VAL A 26 -5.27 7.81 -9.27
CA VAL A 26 -6.49 6.99 -9.26
C VAL A 26 -6.52 6.02 -10.44
N SER A 27 -6.21 6.46 -11.66
CA SER A 27 -6.30 5.61 -12.85
C SER A 27 -5.19 4.56 -12.92
N ASP A 28 -3.98 4.91 -12.50
CA ASP A 28 -2.77 4.14 -12.83
C ASP A 28 -2.15 3.42 -11.62
N LEU A 29 -2.31 3.96 -10.40
CA LEU A 29 -1.59 3.45 -9.21
C LEU A 29 -2.49 2.79 -8.17
N LEU A 30 -3.76 3.19 -8.08
CA LEU A 30 -4.66 2.70 -7.04
C LEU A 30 -4.83 1.17 -7.07
N SER A 31 -5.00 0.59 -8.26
CA SER A 31 -5.10 -0.86 -8.44
C SER A 31 -3.83 -1.58 -7.99
N VAL A 32 -2.66 -1.01 -8.29
CA VAL A 32 -1.35 -1.56 -7.90
C VAL A 32 -1.20 -1.55 -6.37
N VAL A 33 -1.52 -0.45 -5.71
CA VAL A 33 -1.49 -0.35 -4.24
C VAL A 33 -2.45 -1.35 -3.61
N ASN A 34 -3.67 -1.48 -4.14
CA ASN A 34 -4.62 -2.46 -3.65
C ASN A 34 -4.12 -3.90 -3.82
N GLU A 35 -3.46 -4.23 -4.93
CA GLU A 35 -2.84 -5.54 -5.13
C GLU A 35 -1.67 -5.79 -4.17
N TYR A 36 -0.81 -4.79 -3.94
CA TYR A 36 0.30 -4.89 -3.00
C TYR A 36 -0.20 -5.13 -1.57
N ALA A 37 -1.26 -4.43 -1.16
CA ALA A 37 -1.86 -4.58 0.15
C ALA A 37 -2.55 -5.95 0.34
N THR A 38 -3.24 -6.45 -0.69
CA THR A 38 -4.14 -7.61 -0.54
C THR A 38 -3.55 -8.96 -0.96
N LYS A 39 -2.56 -8.98 -1.86
CA LYS A 39 -2.09 -10.23 -2.50
C LYS A 39 -0.58 -10.46 -2.45
N ASP A 40 0.18 -9.50 -1.92
CA ASP A 40 1.64 -9.59 -1.90
C ASP A 40 2.18 -9.97 -0.52
N LEU A 41 3.48 -10.18 -0.42
CA LEU A 41 4.15 -10.59 0.82
C LEU A 41 4.13 -9.45 1.85
N ASP A 42 4.18 -9.80 3.14
CA ASP A 42 4.31 -8.86 4.26
C ASP A 42 5.41 -7.80 4.04
N ASP A 43 6.56 -8.18 3.46
CA ASP A 43 7.66 -7.26 3.13
C ASP A 43 7.24 -6.15 2.16
N VAL A 44 6.35 -6.44 1.22
CA VAL A 44 5.80 -5.47 0.26
C VAL A 44 4.69 -4.66 0.92
N LYS A 45 3.79 -5.33 1.67
CA LYS A 45 2.72 -4.67 2.44
C LYS A 45 3.28 -3.62 3.41
N THR A 46 4.42 -3.91 4.05
CA THR A 46 5.13 -2.98 4.94
C THR A 46 5.43 -1.65 4.25
N GLY A 47 5.85 -1.67 2.99
CA GLY A 47 6.13 -0.45 2.23
C GLY A 47 4.87 0.36 1.91
N VAL A 48 3.77 -0.33 1.62
CA VAL A 48 2.46 0.33 1.44
C VAL A 48 2.00 0.97 2.74
N LEU A 49 2.08 0.23 3.85
CA LEU A 49 1.68 0.70 5.18
C LEU A 49 2.47 1.93 5.60
N ALA A 50 3.80 1.90 5.45
CA ALA A 50 4.69 2.99 5.86
C ALA A 50 4.37 4.34 5.20
N HIS A 51 3.75 4.32 4.02
CA HIS A 51 3.43 5.52 3.24
C HIS A 51 1.94 5.61 2.87
N LEU A 52 1.09 4.92 3.62
CA LEU A 52 -0.33 4.79 3.30
C LEU A 52 -1.03 6.15 3.37
N SER A 53 -0.68 6.97 4.37
CA SER A 53 -1.28 8.30 4.56
C SER A 53 -0.96 9.23 3.39
N GLU A 54 0.32 9.34 3.02
CA GLU A 54 0.81 10.19 1.93
C GLU A 54 0.20 9.77 0.59
N PHE A 55 0.06 8.46 0.34
CA PHE A 55 -0.62 7.99 -0.86
C PHE A 55 -2.11 8.35 -0.84
N PHE A 56 -2.77 8.20 0.31
CA PHE A 56 -4.19 8.49 0.45
C PHE A 56 -4.51 9.99 0.31
N GLU A 57 -3.59 10.88 0.66
CA GLU A 57 -3.71 12.32 0.42
C GLU A 57 -3.89 12.66 -1.06
N MET A 58 -3.34 11.85 -1.97
CA MET A 58 -3.49 12.00 -3.41
C MET A 58 -4.87 11.55 -3.93
N LEU A 59 -5.67 10.84 -3.13
CA LEU A 59 -6.97 10.31 -3.54
C LEU A 59 -8.11 11.27 -3.19
N PRO A 60 -9.10 11.47 -4.10
CA PRO A 60 -10.35 12.15 -3.77
C PRO A 60 -11.07 11.48 -2.60
N SER A 61 -11.83 12.24 -1.81
CA SER A 61 -12.47 11.76 -0.57
C SER A 61 -13.32 10.50 -0.76
N ASP A 62 -14.01 10.39 -1.88
CA ASP A 62 -14.99 9.34 -2.12
C ASP A 62 -14.28 8.03 -2.48
N ILE A 63 -13.28 8.12 -3.37
CA ILE A 63 -12.39 7.01 -3.74
C ILE A 63 -11.63 6.51 -2.51
N ARG A 64 -11.17 7.42 -1.65
CA ARG A 64 -10.49 7.10 -0.40
C ARG A 64 -11.36 6.24 0.50
N LYS A 65 -12.60 6.67 0.75
CA LYS A 65 -13.57 5.96 1.60
C LYS A 65 -13.95 4.60 1.04
N GLU A 66 -14.08 4.51 -0.29
CA GLU A 66 -14.40 3.26 -0.97
C GLU A 66 -13.28 2.22 -0.86
N ASN A 67 -12.02 2.64 -1.00
CA ASN A 67 -10.88 1.72 -1.10
C ASN A 67 -10.20 1.43 0.25
N PHE A 68 -10.31 2.32 1.23
CA PHE A 68 -9.67 2.17 2.54
C PHE A 68 -9.95 0.81 3.21
N PRO A 69 -11.21 0.32 3.28
CA PRO A 69 -11.49 -0.95 3.98
C PRO A 69 -10.79 -2.15 3.34
N SER A 70 -10.76 -2.22 2.00
CA SER A 70 -10.11 -3.31 1.26
C SER A 70 -8.60 -3.32 1.51
N ILE A 71 -7.96 -2.15 1.38
CA ILE A 71 -6.52 -2.01 1.57
C ILE A 71 -6.12 -2.32 3.02
N LEU A 72 -6.86 -1.76 3.99
CA LEU A 72 -6.57 -1.99 5.40
C LEU A 72 -6.76 -3.47 5.78
N ASN A 73 -7.85 -4.10 5.34
CA ASN A 73 -8.07 -5.53 5.60
C ASN A 73 -6.97 -6.39 4.98
N GLY A 74 -6.52 -6.06 3.76
CA GLY A 74 -5.41 -6.75 3.11
C GLY A 74 -4.11 -6.64 3.90
N ILE A 75 -3.81 -5.45 4.44
CA ILE A 75 -2.63 -5.22 5.28
C ILE A 75 -2.73 -6.02 6.59
N LEU A 76 -3.91 -6.04 7.23
CA LEU A 76 -4.12 -6.76 8.49
C LEU A 76 -4.14 -8.29 8.31
N ASP A 77 -4.47 -8.78 7.12
CA ASP A 77 -4.43 -10.20 6.76
C ASP A 77 -2.98 -10.65 6.51
N THR A 78 -2.30 -11.11 7.57
CA THR A 78 -0.93 -11.59 7.49
C THR A 78 -0.89 -13.05 7.05
N GLU A 79 -0.10 -13.36 6.02
CA GLU A 79 0.11 -14.74 5.56
C GLU A 79 0.94 -15.55 6.57
N ASN A 80 1.68 -14.87 7.45
CA ASN A 80 2.62 -15.49 8.37
C ASN A 80 2.46 -14.94 9.79
N GLU A 81 1.61 -15.59 10.58
CA GLU A 81 1.37 -15.25 11.99
C GLU A 81 2.64 -15.16 12.84
N LYS A 82 3.74 -15.79 12.42
CA LYS A 82 5.04 -15.77 13.11
C LYS A 82 5.92 -14.59 12.71
N ASN A 83 5.53 -13.78 11.73
CA ASN A 83 6.27 -12.60 11.29
C ASN A 83 6.05 -11.43 12.26
N TRP A 84 6.68 -11.53 13.44
CA TRP A 84 6.53 -10.52 14.48
C TRP A 84 6.97 -9.13 14.03
N ARG A 85 7.94 -9.02 13.11
CA ARG A 85 8.43 -7.72 12.59
C ARG A 85 7.36 -7.01 11.79
N TYR A 86 6.58 -7.74 11.00
CA TYR A 86 5.44 -7.17 10.29
C TYR A 86 4.35 -6.71 11.26
N ARG A 87 4.06 -7.52 12.27
CA ARG A 87 3.10 -7.14 13.33
C ARG A 87 3.55 -5.92 14.13
N ASP A 88 4.85 -5.78 14.36
CA ASP A 88 5.46 -4.61 15.00
C ASP A 88 5.26 -3.37 14.12
N SER A 89 5.50 -3.47 12.81
CA SER A 89 5.26 -2.37 11.87
C SER A 89 3.80 -1.92 11.76
N LEU A 90 2.83 -2.78 12.11
CA LEU A 90 1.40 -2.41 12.17
C LEU A 90 1.04 -1.55 13.37
N ALA A 91 1.89 -1.52 14.40
CA ALA A 91 1.65 -0.81 15.64
C ALA A 91 2.32 0.58 15.70
N GLU A 92 3.26 0.85 14.80
CA GLU A 92 3.87 2.17 14.59
C GLU A 92 2.93 3.12 13.83
#